data_AF-A0A1F2WA65-F1
#
_entry.id   AF-A0A1F2WA65-F1
#
_cell.length_a   1.000
_cell.length_b   1.000
_cell.length_c   1.000
_cell.angle_alpha   90.00
_cell.angle_beta   90.00
_cell.angle_gamma   90.00
#
_symmetry.space_group_name_H-M   'P 1'
#
loop_
_entity.id
_entity.type
_entity.pdbx_description
1 polymer ?
#
loop_
_entity_poly.entity_id
_entity_poly.type
_entity_poly.pdbx_seq_one_letter_code
_entity_poly.pdbx_strand_id
1 'polypeptide(L)'
;MAVLVLAGVTGRTSSACYKGIRPSTTTERTFHVETLRIVKTAMPQPAVGWRVAEETEVRPPRLMCIGQEQEPLPLEYRIAYRRAGGSPQGSADGPAPAESATDARIDIDVNPRGMPFSEAVETLTVPGTALALRSGPDSSSTVYLLFGDWSIEATGSSASLATAHLVSDGPYTKVQALAVRISGDRADADVLAGRIRLDALAALLLR
;
A
#
# COMPACT_ATOMS: atom_id res chain seq x y z
N MET A 1 28.53 18.78 -7.82
CA MET A 1 27.38 18.85 -6.89
C MET A 1 26.28 17.97 -7.46
N ALA A 2 26.06 16.78 -6.90
CA ALA A 2 25.00 15.88 -7.33
C ALA A 2 23.80 16.03 -6.39
N VAL A 3 22.66 16.45 -6.94
CA VAL A 3 21.39 16.56 -6.23
C VAL A 3 20.80 15.16 -6.11
N LEU A 4 20.80 14.62 -4.89
CA LEU A 4 20.11 13.38 -4.56
C LEU A 4 18.61 13.70 -4.39
N VAL A 5 17.83 13.47 -5.44
CA VAL A 5 16.37 13.49 -5.34
C VAL A 5 15.92 12.15 -4.77
N LEU A 6 15.74 12.09 -3.45
CA LEU A 6 15.03 11.01 -2.76
C LEU A 6 13.52 11.17 -3.06
N ALA A 7 13.06 10.58 -4.16
CA ALA A 7 11.64 10.47 -4.43
C ALA A 7 11.03 9.38 -3.54
N GLY A 8 10.26 9.80 -2.55
CA GLY A 8 9.06 9.12 -2.05
C GLY A 8 9.19 7.67 -1.61
N VAL A 9 9.85 7.43 -0.46
CA VAL A 9 9.50 6.29 0.40
C VAL A 9 8.76 6.89 1.59
N THR A 10 7.43 6.90 1.52
CA THR A 10 6.57 7.40 2.61
C THR A 10 6.12 6.29 3.57
N GLY A 11 6.55 5.05 3.35
CA GLY A 11 6.51 4.01 4.38
C GLY A 11 7.43 4.38 5.55
N ARG A 12 6.85 4.45 6.75
CA ARG A 12 7.58 4.56 8.02
C ARG A 12 8.61 3.42 8.11
N THR A 13 9.87 3.69 7.79
CA THR A 13 10.99 2.81 8.14
C THR A 13 12.19 3.62 8.62
N SER A 14 12.67 3.22 9.79
CA SER A 14 13.96 3.52 10.39
C SER A 14 15.10 3.68 9.36
N SER A 15 15.88 4.75 9.52
CA SER A 15 17.30 4.82 9.15
C SER A 15 17.69 4.27 7.77
N ALA A 16 16.93 4.67 6.73
CA ALA A 16 17.09 4.18 5.35
C ALA A 16 18.57 4.15 4.94
N CYS A 17 19.11 2.93 4.90
CA CYS A 17 20.47 2.58 4.48
C CYS A 17 21.63 3.08 5.37
N TYR A 18 21.56 2.99 6.71
CA TYR A 18 22.67 3.38 7.61
C TYR A 18 24.03 2.67 7.32
N LYS A 19 24.01 1.49 6.69
CA LYS A 19 25.21 0.76 6.23
C LYS A 19 25.68 1.16 4.84
N GLY A 20 25.03 2.13 4.21
CA GLY A 20 25.28 2.56 2.83
C GLY A 20 24.35 1.91 1.81
N ILE A 21 24.59 2.24 0.54
CA ILE A 21 23.82 1.80 -0.62
C ILE A 21 24.71 1.05 -1.60
N ARG A 22 24.13 0.12 -2.36
CA ARG A 22 24.80 -0.60 -3.45
C ARG A 22 23.91 -0.63 -4.70
N PRO A 23 24.47 -0.90 -5.88
CA PRO A 23 23.67 -1.22 -7.06
C PRO A 23 22.73 -2.40 -6.78
N SER A 24 21.51 -2.30 -7.32
CA SER A 24 20.55 -3.38 -7.28
C SER A 24 21.02 -4.56 -8.15
N THR A 25 20.85 -5.78 -7.67
CA THR A 25 21.10 -7.00 -8.44
C THR A 25 20.04 -7.20 -9.54
N THR A 26 20.27 -8.13 -10.47
CA THR A 26 19.26 -8.49 -11.47
C THR A 26 18.03 -9.11 -10.81
N THR A 27 18.21 -9.99 -9.82
CA THR A 27 17.11 -10.62 -9.08
C THR A 27 16.22 -9.60 -8.40
N GLU A 28 16.79 -8.60 -7.71
CA GLU A 28 16.03 -7.52 -7.07
C GLU A 28 15.19 -6.73 -8.06
N ARG A 29 15.79 -6.37 -9.20
CA ARG A 29 15.12 -5.60 -10.24
C ARG A 29 13.96 -6.39 -10.86
N THR A 30 14.18 -7.67 -11.16
CA THR A 30 13.16 -8.55 -11.69
C THR A 30 12.03 -8.74 -10.68
N PHE A 31 12.35 -9.10 -9.43
CA PHE A 31 11.36 -9.30 -8.38
C PHE A 31 10.50 -8.04 -8.17
N HIS A 32 11.13 -6.87 -8.04
CA HIS A 32 10.42 -5.60 -7.87
C HIS A 32 9.46 -5.31 -9.04
N VAL A 33 9.96 -5.37 -10.27
CA VAL A 33 9.17 -5.01 -11.46
C VAL A 33 8.04 -6.01 -11.70
N GLU A 34 8.30 -7.31 -11.58
CA GLU A 34 7.28 -8.33 -11.79
C GLU A 34 6.18 -8.26 -10.73
N THR A 35 6.56 -8.13 -9.46
CA THR A 35 5.62 -8.05 -8.35
C THR A 35 4.75 -6.81 -8.50
N LEU A 36 5.35 -5.63 -8.67
CA LEU A 36 4.58 -4.39 -8.78
C LEU A 36 3.75 -4.31 -10.07
N ARG A 37 4.16 -4.99 -11.15
CA ARG A 37 3.33 -5.09 -12.36
C ARG A 37 2.06 -5.90 -12.08
N ILE A 38 2.15 -7.01 -11.36
CA ILE A 38 0.98 -7.81 -10.98
C ILE A 38 0.08 -6.99 -10.06
N VAL A 39 0.65 -6.36 -9.03
CA VAL A 39 -0.08 -5.47 -8.13
C VAL A 39 -0.83 -4.39 -8.92
N LYS A 40 -0.14 -3.68 -9.83
CA LYS A 40 -0.75 -2.67 -10.72
C LYS A 40 -1.90 -3.25 -11.55
N THR A 41 -1.74 -4.43 -12.14
CA THR A 41 -2.80 -5.05 -12.95
C THR A 41 -4.00 -5.52 -12.13
N ALA A 42 -3.83 -5.71 -10.82
CA ALA A 42 -4.91 -6.05 -9.91
C ALA A 42 -5.76 -4.84 -9.50
N MET A 43 -5.28 -3.62 -9.78
CA MET A 43 -5.96 -2.39 -9.36
C MET A 43 -7.17 -2.09 -10.24
N PRO A 44 -8.26 -1.57 -9.63
CA PRO A 44 -9.45 -1.24 -10.38
C PRO A 44 -9.19 -0.11 -11.37
N GLN A 45 -9.75 -0.21 -12.57
CA GLN A 45 -9.81 0.95 -13.46
C GLN A 45 -10.71 2.03 -12.83
N PRO A 46 -10.49 3.33 -13.10
CA PRO A 46 -11.38 4.38 -12.63
C PRO A 46 -12.85 4.07 -12.99
N ALA A 47 -13.76 4.27 -12.04
CA ALA A 47 -15.20 4.18 -12.32
C ALA A 47 -15.63 5.31 -13.28
N VAL A 48 -16.85 5.21 -13.83
CA VAL A 48 -17.43 6.30 -14.63
C VAL A 48 -17.48 7.57 -13.78
N GLY A 49 -16.98 8.67 -14.31
CA GLY A 49 -16.88 9.93 -13.56
C GLY A 49 -15.71 9.99 -12.58
N TRP A 50 -14.73 9.09 -12.68
CA TRP A 50 -13.49 9.12 -11.90
C TRP A 50 -12.26 9.14 -12.81
N ARG A 51 -11.14 9.60 -12.27
CA ARG A 51 -9.82 9.54 -12.90
C ARG A 51 -8.75 9.12 -11.90
N VAL A 52 -7.67 8.52 -12.40
CA VAL A 52 -6.45 8.33 -11.62
C VAL A 52 -5.82 9.71 -11.37
N ALA A 53 -5.55 10.03 -10.11
CA ALA A 53 -4.93 11.27 -9.67
C ALA A 53 -3.43 11.08 -9.36
N GLU A 54 -3.07 9.92 -8.80
CA GLU A 54 -1.70 9.54 -8.46
C GLU A 54 -1.55 8.05 -8.73
N GLU A 55 -0.39 7.62 -9.22
CA GLU A 55 -0.06 6.21 -9.36
C GLU A 55 1.45 6.01 -9.19
N THR A 56 1.84 4.99 -8.41
CA THR A 56 3.24 4.57 -8.31
C THR A 56 3.74 4.11 -9.67
N GLU A 57 4.83 4.70 -10.12
CA GLU A 57 5.48 4.27 -11.34
C GLU A 57 6.30 2.99 -11.11
N VAL A 58 6.00 1.95 -11.89
CA VAL A 58 6.71 0.68 -11.80
C VAL A 58 8.00 0.75 -12.62
N ARG A 59 9.13 0.98 -11.95
CA ARG A 59 10.47 0.96 -12.55
C ARG A 59 11.41 0.09 -11.72
N PRO A 60 12.42 -0.55 -12.33
CA PRO A 60 13.42 -1.30 -11.57
C PRO A 60 14.20 -0.35 -10.65
N PRO A 61 14.42 -0.71 -9.37
CA PRO A 61 15.29 0.07 -8.49
C PRO A 61 16.70 0.08 -9.07
N ARG A 62 17.44 1.17 -8.83
CA ARG A 62 18.86 1.27 -9.22
C ARG A 62 19.79 0.95 -8.06
N LEU A 63 19.34 1.26 -6.85
CA LEU A 63 20.13 1.21 -5.62
C LEU A 63 19.32 0.51 -4.54
N MET A 64 20.01 -0.21 -3.67
CA MET A 64 19.47 -0.95 -2.53
C MET A 64 20.29 -0.67 -1.29
N CYS A 65 19.65 -0.74 -0.11
CA CYS A 65 20.37 -0.63 1.15
C CYS A 65 21.25 -1.87 1.39
N ILE A 66 22.47 -1.63 1.88
CA ILE A 66 23.34 -2.71 2.36
C ILE A 66 22.76 -3.29 3.66
N GLY A 67 22.72 -4.62 3.76
CA GLY A 67 22.22 -5.35 4.92
C GLY A 67 20.74 -5.75 4.84
N GLN A 68 20.04 -5.45 3.74
CA GLN A 68 18.67 -5.88 3.48
C GLN A 68 18.61 -7.16 2.62
N GLU A 69 19.75 -7.74 2.24
CA GLU A 69 19.84 -8.92 1.36
C GLU A 69 19.22 -10.18 1.96
N GLN A 70 19.18 -10.23 3.28
CA GLN A 70 18.69 -11.38 4.05
C GLN A 70 17.22 -11.23 4.40
N GLU A 71 16.60 -10.10 4.10
CA GLU A 71 15.23 -9.81 4.49
C GLU A 71 14.32 -9.84 3.26
N PRO A 72 13.05 -10.26 3.38
CA PRO A 72 12.10 -10.14 2.28
C PRO A 72 12.01 -8.69 1.82
N LEU A 73 11.96 -8.46 0.49
CA LEU A 73 12.00 -7.10 -0.05
C LEU A 73 10.68 -6.38 0.27
N PRO A 74 10.68 -5.30 1.07
CA PRO A 74 9.50 -4.46 1.18
C PRO A 74 9.28 -3.71 -0.13
N LEU A 75 8.06 -3.72 -0.65
CA LEU A 75 7.64 -2.91 -1.80
C LEU A 75 6.38 -2.12 -1.43
N GLU A 76 6.26 -0.90 -1.94
CA GLU A 76 5.06 -0.05 -1.78
C GLU A 76 4.51 0.28 -3.17
N TYR A 77 3.20 0.09 -3.35
CA TYR A 77 2.47 0.58 -4.52
C TYR A 77 1.27 1.40 -4.07
N ARG A 78 1.07 2.55 -4.69
CA ARG A 78 -0.03 3.47 -4.41
C ARG A 78 -0.78 3.81 -5.68
N ILE A 79 -2.09 3.89 -5.58
CA ILE A 79 -2.95 4.51 -6.59
C ILE A 79 -4.03 5.34 -5.91
N ALA A 80 -4.21 6.57 -6.36
CA ALA A 80 -5.22 7.50 -5.85
C ALA A 80 -6.18 7.87 -6.97
N TYR A 81 -7.45 8.02 -6.61
CA TYR A 81 -8.51 8.38 -7.54
C TYR A 81 -9.20 9.69 -7.12
N ARG A 82 -9.74 10.37 -8.13
CA ARG A 82 -10.51 11.60 -7.96
C ARG A 82 -11.75 11.58 -8.86
N ARG A 83 -12.87 12.07 -8.39
CA ARG A 83 -14.10 12.28 -9.16
C ARG A 83 -13.86 13.39 -10.19
N ALA A 84 -14.16 13.08 -11.46
CA ALA A 84 -14.15 13.99 -12.59
C ALA A 84 -15.39 14.91 -12.51
N GLY A 85 -15.39 15.84 -11.56
CA GLY A 85 -16.54 16.71 -11.33
C GLY A 85 -16.54 17.45 -10.01
N GLY A 86 -15.46 17.38 -9.21
CA GLY A 86 -15.30 18.24 -8.04
C GLY A 86 -15.24 19.70 -8.47
N SER A 87 -16.39 20.37 -8.55
CA SER A 87 -16.45 21.81 -8.43
C SER A 87 -15.82 22.17 -7.07
N PRO A 88 -14.90 23.14 -7.00
CA PRO A 88 -14.60 23.74 -5.71
C PRO A 88 -15.87 24.50 -5.30
N GLN A 89 -16.75 23.87 -4.53
CA GLN A 89 -17.72 24.62 -3.73
C GLN A 89 -16.97 25.26 -2.57
N GLY A 90 -16.18 26.27 -2.91
CA GLY A 90 -15.58 27.24 -2.01
C GLY A 90 -15.93 28.60 -2.58
N SER A 91 -16.73 29.35 -1.83
CA SER A 91 -17.15 30.72 -2.11
C SER A 91 -16.00 31.57 -2.67
N ALA A 92 -16.31 32.40 -3.68
CA ALA A 92 -15.38 33.15 -4.51
C ALA A 92 -14.58 34.28 -3.82
N ASP A 93 -14.31 34.19 -2.51
CA ASP A 93 -13.57 35.23 -1.75
C ASP A 93 -12.62 34.67 -0.66
N GLY A 94 -12.26 33.38 -0.71
CA GLY A 94 -11.30 32.77 0.21
C GLY A 94 -9.99 32.35 -0.48
N PRO A 95 -8.82 32.38 0.21
CA PRO A 95 -7.59 31.84 -0.35
C PRO A 95 -7.78 30.38 -0.76
N ALA A 96 -7.28 30.03 -1.95
CA ALA A 96 -7.46 28.73 -2.57
C ALA A 96 -7.23 27.56 -1.58
N PRO A 97 -8.16 26.60 -1.45
CA PRO A 97 -7.94 25.45 -0.59
C PRO A 97 -6.73 24.67 -1.10
N ALA A 98 -5.78 24.41 -0.20
CA ALA A 98 -4.57 23.68 -0.47
C ALA A 98 -4.89 22.25 -0.95
N GLU A 99 -4.64 21.98 -2.22
CA GLU A 99 -4.05 20.77 -2.83
C GLU A 99 -4.31 19.35 -2.24
N SER A 100 -5.40 19.10 -1.52
CA SER A 100 -5.70 17.79 -0.92
C SER A 100 -7.12 17.31 -1.20
N ALA A 101 -7.48 17.13 -2.47
CA ALA A 101 -8.74 16.46 -2.82
C ALA A 101 -8.47 15.09 -3.46
N THR A 102 -7.93 14.15 -2.68
CA THR A 102 -7.99 12.73 -3.06
C THR A 102 -9.30 12.18 -2.49
N ASP A 103 -10.19 11.66 -3.34
CA ASP A 103 -11.47 11.14 -2.87
C ASP A 103 -11.30 9.72 -2.31
N ALA A 104 -10.44 8.92 -2.94
CA ALA A 104 -10.07 7.61 -2.46
C ALA A 104 -8.66 7.19 -2.88
N ARG A 105 -8.03 6.33 -2.08
CA ARG A 105 -6.66 5.84 -2.25
C ARG A 105 -6.59 4.35 -1.94
N ILE A 106 -5.74 3.64 -2.67
CA ILE A 106 -5.30 2.28 -2.37
C ILE A 106 -3.79 2.30 -2.21
N ASP A 107 -3.30 1.84 -1.06
CA ASP A 107 -1.88 1.55 -0.81
C ASP A 107 -1.72 0.03 -0.65
N ILE A 108 -0.67 -0.53 -1.24
CA ILE A 108 -0.33 -1.94 -1.15
C ILE A 108 1.12 -2.07 -0.70
N ASP A 109 1.29 -2.66 0.47
CA ASP A 109 2.58 -3.03 1.02
C ASP A 109 2.82 -4.52 0.75
N VAL A 110 3.95 -4.83 0.11
CA VAL A 110 4.46 -6.18 -0.10
C VAL A 110 5.54 -6.47 0.92
N ASN A 111 5.47 -7.63 1.55
CA ASN A 111 6.33 -8.01 2.68
C ASN A 111 6.43 -6.92 3.77
N PRO A 112 5.31 -6.28 4.18
CA PRO A 112 5.35 -5.37 5.32
C PRO A 112 5.71 -6.15 6.58
N ARG A 113 6.50 -5.55 7.49
CA ARG A 113 6.74 -6.16 8.82
C ARG A 113 5.54 -6.02 9.73
N GLY A 114 4.78 -4.95 9.58
CA GLY A 114 3.57 -4.74 10.34
C GLY A 114 2.74 -3.58 9.80
N MET A 115 1.49 -3.56 10.21
CA MET A 115 0.50 -2.58 9.79
C MET A 115 -0.27 -2.09 11.01
N PRO A 116 -0.10 -0.81 11.41
CA PRO A 116 -0.86 -0.24 12.52
C PRO A 116 -2.28 0.08 12.05
N PHE A 117 -3.27 -0.15 12.91
CA PHE A 117 -4.65 0.31 12.73
C PHE A 117 -5.28 0.72 14.06
N SER A 118 -6.34 1.53 13.98
CA SER A 118 -7.07 2.02 15.15
C SER A 118 -8.03 0.96 15.68
N GLU A 119 -8.27 0.94 17.01
CA GLU A 119 -9.09 -0.08 17.71
C GLU A 119 -10.57 -0.12 17.33
N ALA A 120 -11.15 0.94 16.74
CA ALA A 120 -12.49 0.82 16.18
C ALA A 120 -12.41 0.06 14.86
N VAL A 121 -12.31 -1.27 14.93
CA VAL A 121 -12.26 -2.17 13.77
C VAL A 121 -13.45 -3.10 13.70
N GLU A 122 -14.18 -3.05 12.59
CA GLU A 122 -15.16 -4.05 12.19
C GLU A 122 -14.45 -5.13 11.37
N THR A 123 -14.59 -6.40 11.78
CA THR A 123 -14.09 -7.53 10.98
C THR A 123 -14.99 -7.76 9.77
N LEU A 124 -14.38 -7.88 8.59
CA LEU A 124 -15.07 -8.18 7.34
C LEU A 124 -14.77 -9.62 6.91
N THR A 125 -15.67 -10.22 6.15
CA THR A 125 -15.40 -11.50 5.46
C THR A 125 -15.11 -11.20 3.99
N VAL A 126 -13.85 -11.33 3.60
CA VAL A 126 -13.40 -11.10 2.22
C VAL A 126 -12.69 -12.36 1.71
N PRO A 127 -13.17 -13.01 0.63
CA PRO A 127 -12.56 -14.21 0.10
C PRO A 127 -11.06 -14.03 -0.23
N GLY A 128 -10.25 -15.01 0.15
CA GLY A 128 -8.80 -15.02 -0.14
C GLY A 128 -7.93 -14.20 0.81
N THR A 129 -8.53 -13.37 1.68
CA THR A 129 -7.78 -12.66 2.73
C THR A 129 -7.60 -13.54 3.96
N ALA A 130 -6.47 -13.41 4.64
CA ALA A 130 -6.26 -13.97 5.97
C ALA A 130 -7.02 -13.15 7.03
N LEU A 131 -7.05 -11.82 6.84
CA LEU A 131 -7.78 -10.89 7.69
C LEU A 131 -8.30 -9.73 6.87
N ALA A 132 -9.54 -9.31 7.13
CA ALA A 132 -10.10 -8.08 6.60
C ALA A 132 -10.71 -7.26 7.72
N LEU A 133 -10.33 -5.98 7.79
CA LEU A 133 -10.75 -5.04 8.83
C LEU A 133 -11.24 -3.75 8.20
N ARG A 134 -12.15 -3.05 8.87
CA ARG A 134 -12.52 -1.67 8.57
C ARG A 134 -12.33 -0.82 9.79
N SER A 135 -11.65 0.31 9.64
CA SER A 135 -11.46 1.29 10.71
C SER A 135 -11.93 2.69 10.31
N GLY A 136 -12.40 3.47 11.29
CA GLY A 136 -12.78 4.88 11.11
C GLY A 136 -14.30 5.11 11.03
N PRO A 137 -14.73 6.39 11.12
CA PRO A 137 -16.13 6.78 11.01
C PRO A 137 -16.68 6.63 9.58
N ASP A 138 -18.00 6.68 9.42
CA ASP A 138 -18.64 6.57 8.09
C ASP A 138 -18.21 7.66 7.10
N SER A 139 -17.80 8.84 7.59
CA SER A 139 -17.33 9.95 6.78
C SER A 139 -15.89 9.78 6.26
N SER A 140 -15.11 8.87 6.85
CA SER A 140 -13.75 8.56 6.44
C SER A 140 -13.37 7.18 6.97
N SER A 141 -13.39 6.19 6.09
CA SER A 141 -13.12 4.81 6.46
C SER A 141 -11.85 4.31 5.80
N THR A 142 -11.18 3.38 6.47
CA THR A 142 -10.06 2.64 5.92
C THR A 142 -10.34 1.15 6.01
N VAL A 143 -10.32 0.47 4.86
CA VAL A 143 -10.41 -0.99 4.78
C VAL A 143 -8.99 -1.55 4.66
N TYR A 144 -8.67 -2.52 5.51
CA TYR A 144 -7.42 -3.28 5.50
C TYR A 144 -7.71 -4.70 5.03
N LEU A 145 -7.02 -5.16 3.99
CA LEU A 145 -7.08 -6.55 3.52
C LEU A 145 -5.68 -7.15 3.62
N LEU A 146 -5.50 -8.12 4.50
CA LEU A 146 -4.21 -8.75 4.77
C LEU A 146 -4.19 -10.16 4.17
N PHE A 147 -3.11 -10.47 3.47
CA PHE A 147 -2.88 -11.77 2.86
C PHE A 147 -1.55 -12.35 3.34
N GLY A 148 -1.49 -13.67 3.51
CA GLY A 148 -0.33 -14.38 4.06
C GLY A 148 -0.53 -14.69 5.54
N ASP A 149 0.57 -14.81 6.27
CA ASP A 149 0.55 -15.15 7.70
C ASP A 149 0.69 -13.90 8.57
N TRP A 150 -0.34 -13.64 9.38
CA TRP A 150 -0.48 -12.42 10.17
C TRP A 150 -0.95 -12.74 11.59
N SER A 151 -0.33 -12.12 12.59
CA SER A 151 -0.87 -12.02 13.95
C SER A 151 -1.44 -10.62 14.20
N ILE A 152 -2.41 -10.52 15.11
CA ILE A 152 -2.90 -9.24 15.63
C ILE A 152 -2.51 -9.14 17.09
N GLU A 153 -1.83 -8.06 17.44
CA GLU A 153 -1.47 -7.72 18.81
C GLU A 153 -2.18 -6.42 19.20
N ALA A 154 -2.95 -6.48 20.28
CA ALA A 154 -3.49 -5.27 20.89
C ALA A 154 -2.34 -4.54 21.60
N THR A 155 -1.99 -3.34 21.16
CA THR A 155 -0.87 -2.57 21.74
C THR A 155 -1.29 -1.75 22.97
N GLY A 156 -2.58 -1.83 23.37
CA GLY A 156 -3.18 -1.01 24.40
C GLY A 156 -3.42 0.43 23.95
N SER A 157 -4.40 1.10 24.56
CA SER A 157 -4.80 2.49 24.30
C SER A 157 -5.22 2.85 22.87
N SER A 158 -6.19 2.11 22.32
CA SER A 158 -6.86 2.48 21.05
C SER A 158 -6.11 2.12 19.76
N ALA A 159 -5.05 1.30 19.87
CA ALA A 159 -4.23 0.86 18.74
C ALA A 159 -4.01 -0.66 18.75
N SER A 160 -4.12 -1.25 17.56
CA SER A 160 -3.76 -2.63 17.28
C SER A 160 -2.73 -2.67 16.16
N LEU A 161 -1.86 -3.67 16.23
CA LEU A 161 -0.82 -3.91 15.23
C LEU A 161 -1.05 -5.27 14.61
N ALA A 162 -1.19 -5.33 13.30
CA ALA A 162 -1.02 -6.58 12.58
C ALA A 162 0.47 -6.76 12.27
N THR A 163 1.03 -7.91 12.60
CA THR A 163 2.43 -8.25 12.34
C THR A 163 2.48 -9.39 11.35
N ALA A 164 3.25 -9.25 10.28
CA ALA A 164 3.44 -10.32 9.32
C ALA A 164 4.57 -11.25 9.78
N HIS A 165 4.34 -12.56 9.69
CA HIS A 165 5.35 -13.57 10.01
C HIS A 165 6.24 -13.84 8.80
N LEU A 166 7.21 -12.96 8.58
CA LEU A 166 8.16 -13.05 7.49
C LEU A 166 9.33 -13.97 7.87
N VAL A 167 9.69 -14.89 6.96
CA VAL A 167 10.83 -15.78 7.09
C VAL A 167 11.96 -15.26 6.20
N SER A 168 13.17 -15.15 6.77
CA SER A 168 14.38 -14.92 6.00
C SER A 168 14.76 -16.23 5.29
N ASP A 169 14.37 -16.39 4.01
CA ASP A 169 14.62 -17.60 3.22
C ASP A 169 15.49 -17.34 1.97
N GLY A 170 16.35 -16.32 2.04
CA GLY A 170 17.24 -15.91 0.96
C GLY A 170 16.72 -14.69 0.20
N PRO A 171 17.51 -14.17 -0.77
CA PRO A 171 17.23 -12.86 -1.36
C PRO A 171 16.01 -12.92 -2.28
N TYR A 172 14.94 -12.26 -1.86
CA TYR A 172 13.87 -11.73 -2.74
C TYR A 172 13.28 -12.75 -3.71
N THR A 173 13.01 -13.95 -3.20
CA THR A 173 12.55 -15.09 -4.00
C THR A 173 11.03 -15.14 -4.12
N LYS A 174 10.30 -14.64 -3.10
CA LYS A 174 8.84 -14.74 -3.05
C LYS A 174 8.18 -13.60 -2.28
N VAL A 175 6.88 -13.42 -2.53
CA VAL A 175 6.00 -12.60 -1.71
C VAL A 175 5.50 -13.48 -0.55
N GLN A 176 5.64 -13.01 0.68
CA GLN A 176 5.27 -13.75 1.89
C GLN A 176 4.06 -13.14 2.59
N ALA A 177 3.89 -11.82 2.49
CA ALA A 177 2.73 -11.12 3.00
C ALA A 177 2.36 -9.95 2.09
N LEU A 178 1.08 -9.63 2.04
CA LEU A 178 0.55 -8.42 1.41
C LEU A 178 -0.39 -7.73 2.38
N ALA A 179 -0.36 -6.41 2.37
CA ALA A 179 -1.36 -5.62 3.04
C ALA A 179 -1.90 -4.56 2.09
N VAL A 180 -3.22 -4.56 1.91
CA VAL A 180 -3.94 -3.58 1.10
C VAL A 180 -4.66 -2.64 2.03
N ARG A 181 -4.38 -1.35 1.92
CA ARG A 181 -5.07 -0.29 2.64
C ARG A 181 -5.88 0.55 1.66
N ILE A 182 -7.18 0.62 1.85
CA ILE A 182 -8.10 1.37 1.02
C ILE A 182 -8.70 2.47 1.88
N SER A 183 -8.43 3.73 1.55
CA SER A 183 -8.88 4.88 2.34
C SER A 183 -9.73 5.81 1.49
N GLY A 184 -10.82 6.33 2.04
CA GLY A 184 -11.74 7.25 1.38
C GLY A 184 -13.04 7.41 2.17
N ASP A 185 -14.04 8.07 1.58
CA ASP A 185 -15.40 7.97 2.12
C ASP A 185 -15.86 6.49 2.11
N ARG A 186 -16.80 6.12 2.99
CA ARG A 186 -17.20 4.71 3.17
C ARG A 186 -17.68 4.06 1.87
N ALA A 187 -18.51 4.77 1.11
CA ALA A 187 -19.08 4.26 -0.13
C ALA A 187 -18.00 4.05 -1.19
N ASP A 188 -17.05 4.97 -1.30
CA ASP A 188 -15.96 4.93 -2.25
C ASP A 188 -14.95 3.84 -1.93
N ALA A 189 -14.62 3.67 -0.64
CA ALA A 189 -13.75 2.58 -0.18
C ALA A 189 -14.38 1.21 -0.50
N ASP A 190 -15.69 1.06 -0.32
CA ASP A 190 -16.42 -0.18 -0.63
C ASP A 190 -16.46 -0.47 -2.13
N VAL A 191 -16.72 0.55 -2.95
CA VAL A 191 -16.70 0.44 -4.41
C VAL A 191 -15.31 0.05 -4.91
N LEU A 192 -14.25 0.62 -4.36
CA LEU A 192 -12.89 0.25 -4.74
C LEU A 192 -12.54 -1.16 -4.26
N ALA A 193 -12.84 -1.50 -3.00
CA ALA A 193 -12.57 -2.82 -2.44
C ALA A 193 -13.22 -3.95 -3.26
N GLY A 194 -14.47 -3.77 -3.68
CA GLY A 194 -15.19 -4.73 -4.51
C GLY A 194 -14.67 -4.88 -5.95
N ARG A 195 -13.76 -4.01 -6.40
CA ARG A 195 -13.22 -4.02 -7.77
C ARG A 195 -11.74 -4.39 -7.85
N ILE A 196 -11.07 -4.56 -6.72
CA ILE A 196 -9.70 -5.08 -6.68
C ILE A 196 -9.72 -6.57 -7.06
N ARG A 197 -8.78 -6.98 -7.91
CA ARG A 197 -8.58 -8.40 -8.25
C ARG A 197 -7.85 -9.15 -7.13
N LEU A 198 -8.60 -9.50 -6.09
CA LEU A 198 -8.06 -10.18 -4.90
C LEU A 198 -7.46 -11.55 -5.23
N ASP A 199 -7.98 -12.24 -6.26
CA ASP A 199 -7.43 -13.49 -6.81
C ASP A 199 -5.97 -13.31 -7.28
N ALA A 200 -5.71 -12.21 -8.01
CA ALA A 200 -4.39 -11.91 -8.53
C ALA A 200 -3.40 -11.54 -7.42
N LEU A 201 -3.88 -10.85 -6.38
CA LEU A 201 -3.07 -10.53 -5.20
C LEU A 201 -2.76 -11.79 -4.38
N ALA A 202 -3.76 -12.64 -4.11
CA ALA A 202 -3.54 -13.90 -3.40
C ALA A 202 -2.58 -14.83 -4.16
N ALA A 203 -2.64 -14.85 -5.49
CA ALA A 203 -1.75 -15.64 -6.33
C ALA A 203 -0.28 -15.23 -6.19
N LEU A 204 0.06 -14.00 -5.78
CA LEU A 204 1.45 -13.59 -5.52
C LEU A 204 2.11 -14.41 -4.41
N LEU A 205 1.33 -14.87 -3.42
CA LEU A 205 1.84 -15.66 -2.30
C LEU A 205 2.19 -17.11 -2.67
N LEU A 206 1.73 -17.56 -3.84
CA LEU A 206 1.94 -18.91 -4.35
C LEU A 206 3.12 -19.00 -5.33
N ARG A 207 3.72 -17.87 -5.71
CA ARG A 207 4.86 -17.78 -6.63
C ARG A 207 6.17 -17.85 -5.86
#